data_AF-A0A8X6REJ9-F1
#
_entry.id   AF-A0A8X6REJ9-F1
#
_cell.length_a   1.000
_cell.length_b   1.000
_cell.length_c   1.000
_cell.angle_alpha   90.00
_cell.angle_beta   90.00
_cell.angle_gamma   90.00
#
_symmetry.space_group_name_H-M   'P 1'
#
loop_
_entity.id
_entity.type
_entity.pdbx_description
1 polymer ?
#
loop_
_entity_poly.entity_id
_entity_poly.type
_entity_poly.pdbx_seq_one_letter_code
_entity_poly.pdbx_strand_id
1 'polypeptide(L)'
;MARKVLLCIWWDLKGIIYYEFLTYGQTLNSDLYCQQLDRLKLAIDEKRTELANRRGNVFHQVNSRPNTSVVTRQKLLKIGWEVLMHPPYSLDPAPSDYHLFLALQYFLSDKKLGSREDCETRLLQCFADKGPKTSMREAL
;
A
#
# COMPACT_ATOMS: atom_id res chain seq x y z
N MET A 1 -8.98 11.86 -23.04
CA MET A 1 -8.92 10.58 -22.29
C MET A 1 -8.22 10.81 -20.97
N ALA A 2 -8.83 10.44 -19.85
CA ALA A 2 -8.20 10.54 -18.53
C ALA A 2 -7.15 9.43 -18.38
N ARG A 3 -5.88 9.79 -18.16
CA ARG A 3 -4.82 8.82 -17.87
C ARG A 3 -4.88 8.47 -16.39
N LYS A 4 -5.08 7.19 -16.07
CA LYS A 4 -5.11 6.69 -14.69
C LYS A 4 -3.79 5.97 -14.38
N VAL A 5 -3.23 6.22 -13.20
CA VAL A 5 -2.06 5.52 -12.65
C VAL A 5 -2.54 4.73 -11.43
N LEU A 6 -2.09 3.48 -11.29
CA LEU A 6 -2.35 2.69 -10.10
C LEU A 6 -1.17 2.86 -9.13
N LEU A 7 -1.47 3.25 -7.89
CA LEU A 7 -0.52 3.30 -6.79
C LEU A 7 -0.73 2.08 -5.90
N CYS A 8 0.34 1.30 -5.70
CA CYS A 8 0.41 0.29 -4.67
C CYS A 8 1.25 0.83 -3.51
N ILE A 9 0.73 0.79 -2.29
CA ILE A 9 1.40 1.36 -1.12
C ILE A 9 1.25 0.44 0.09
N TRP A 10 2.35 0.29 0.83
CA TRP A 10 2.46 -0.51 2.04
C TRP A 10 3.07 0.34 3.15
N TRP A 11 2.40 0.39 4.30
CA TRP A 11 2.74 1.25 5.42
C TRP A 11 2.41 0.56 6.75
N ASP A 12 3.07 1.02 7.81
CA ASP A 12 2.84 0.62 9.20
C ASP A 12 2.60 1.86 10.08
N LEU A 13 2.38 1.65 11.38
CA LEU A 13 2.23 2.74 12.36
C LEU A 13 3.42 3.71 12.41
N LYS A 14 4.60 3.30 11.92
CA LYS A 14 5.81 4.13 11.88
C LYS A 14 5.97 4.84 10.53
N GLY A 15 5.09 4.62 9.55
CA GLY A 15 5.06 5.29 8.26
C GLY A 15 5.11 4.35 7.05
N ILE A 16 5.48 4.90 5.90
CA ILE A 16 5.47 4.17 4.61
C ILE A 16 6.71 3.29 4.48
N ILE A 17 6.49 2.01 4.24
CA ILE A 17 7.55 1.02 4.06
C ILE A 17 7.96 0.98 2.59
N TYR A 18 6.99 0.77 1.70
CA TYR A 18 7.21 0.62 0.27
C TYR A 18 6.02 1.15 -0.52
N TYR A 19 6.27 1.68 -1.71
CA TYR A 19 5.23 2.06 -2.66
C TYR A 19 5.76 1.88 -4.08
N GLU A 20 4.84 1.66 -5.02
CA GLU A 20 5.16 1.54 -6.44
C GLU A 20 4.01 2.06 -7.30
N PHE A 21 4.37 2.78 -8.36
CA PHE A 21 3.45 3.25 -9.38
C PHE A 21 3.52 2.35 -10.60
N LEU A 22 2.39 1.78 -10.98
CA LEU A 22 2.30 1.00 -12.22
C LEU A 22 2.32 1.92 -13.44
N THR A 23 2.83 1.41 -14.56
CA THR A 23 2.81 2.16 -15.82
C THR A 23 1.39 2.34 -16.34
N TYR A 24 1.18 3.35 -17.18
CA TYR A 24 -0.14 3.64 -17.75
C TYR A 24 -0.69 2.43 -18.51
N GLY A 25 -1.91 2.01 -18.16
CA GLY A 25 -2.57 0.86 -18.80
C GLY A 25 -2.10 -0.51 -18.29
N GLN A 26 -1.10 -0.57 -17.42
CA GLN A 26 -0.67 -1.81 -16.79
C GLN A 26 -1.67 -2.23 -15.72
N THR A 27 -2.18 -3.46 -15.83
CA THR A 27 -3.08 -4.03 -14.83
C THR A 27 -2.27 -4.78 -13.78
N LEU A 28 -2.65 -4.65 -12.51
CA LEU A 28 -2.06 -5.44 -11.44
C LEU A 28 -2.48 -6.90 -11.62
N ASN A 29 -1.55 -7.75 -12.04
CA ASN A 29 -1.73 -9.20 -12.13
C ASN A 29 -1.07 -9.89 -10.92
N SER A 30 -1.30 -11.20 -10.76
CA SER A 30 -0.74 -11.98 -9.66
C SER A 30 0.79 -12.03 -9.67
N ASP A 31 1.41 -12.10 -10.84
CA ASP A 31 2.87 -12.21 -10.96
C ASP A 31 3.58 -10.92 -10.56
N LEU A 32 3.09 -9.78 -11.04
CA LEU A 32 3.57 -8.46 -10.66
C LEU A 32 3.38 -8.23 -9.17
N TYR A 33 2.23 -8.64 -8.62
CA TYR A 33 1.99 -8.57 -7.19
C TYR A 33 2.97 -9.43 -6.39
N CYS A 34 3.29 -10.65 -6.85
CA CYS A 34 4.32 -11.49 -6.21
C CYS A 34 5.71 -10.84 -6.25
N GLN A 35 6.08 -10.17 -7.35
CA GLN A 35 7.33 -9.41 -7.44
C GLN A 35 7.34 -8.22 -6.48
N GLN A 36 6.20 -7.55 -6.32
CA GLN A 36 6.04 -6.47 -5.35
C GLN A 36 6.21 -6.96 -3.91
N LEU A 37 5.69 -8.14 -3.58
CA LEU A 37 5.88 -8.75 -2.26
C LEU A 37 7.36 -9.06 -1.98
N ASP A 38 8.13 -9.49 -2.98
CA ASP A 38 9.57 -9.70 -2.82
C ASP A 38 10.32 -8.39 -2.52
N ARG A 39 9.99 -7.32 -3.25
CA ARG A 39 10.56 -5.99 -3.02
C ARG A 39 10.13 -5.41 -1.68
N LEU A 40 8.88 -5.61 -1.30
CA LEU A 40 8.36 -5.21 0.01
C LEU A 40 9.12 -5.93 1.12
N LYS A 41 9.39 -7.24 0.98
CA LYS A 41 10.18 -7.99 1.97
C LYS A 41 11.56 -7.37 2.15
N LEU A 42 12.26 -7.08 1.05
CA LEU A 42 13.56 -6.40 1.11
C LEU A 42 13.47 -5.03 1.82
N ALA A 43 12.43 -4.24 1.52
CA ALA A 43 12.22 -2.95 2.15
C ALA A 43 11.89 -3.06 3.65
N ILE A 44 11.17 -4.11 4.07
CA ILE A 44 10.92 -4.40 5.49
C ILE A 44 12.24 -4.79 6.17
N ASP A 45 13.03 -5.66 5.56
CA ASP A 45 14.31 -6.10 6.10
C ASP A 45 15.27 -4.91 6.31
N GLU A 46 15.25 -3.92 5.41
CA GLU A 46 16.06 -2.70 5.49
C GLU A 46 15.50 -1.67 6.50
N LYS A 47 14.21 -1.32 6.41
CA LYS A 47 13.62 -0.19 7.18
C LYS A 47 13.07 -0.59 8.55
N ARG A 48 12.82 -1.88 8.76
CA ARG A 48 12.13 -2.44 9.93
C ARG A 48 12.77 -3.78 10.31
N THR A 49 14.06 -3.74 10.66
CA THR A 49 14.85 -4.91 11.09
C THR A 49 14.19 -5.67 12.27
N GLU A 50 13.38 -4.98 13.07
CA GLU A 50 12.54 -5.54 14.14
C GLU A 50 11.40 -6.44 13.65
N LEU A 51 10.84 -6.18 12.47
CA LEU A 51 9.80 -6.99 11.82
C LEU A 51 10.41 -8.14 11.00
N ALA A 52 11.63 -7.95 10.47
CA ALA A 52 12.37 -8.96 9.71
C ALA A 52 12.61 -10.25 10.52
N ASN A 53 12.89 -10.10 11.82
CA ASN A 53 13.20 -11.21 12.71
C ASN A 53 11.95 -11.85 13.37
N ARG A 54 10.76 -11.28 13.17
CA ARG A 54 9.53 -11.75 13.81
C ARG A 54 8.78 -12.70 12.88
N ARG A 55 8.53 -13.93 13.36
CA ARG A 55 7.52 -14.81 12.74
C ARG A 55 6.12 -14.30 13.08
N GLY A 56 5.22 -14.27 12.10
CA GLY A 56 3.82 -13.86 12.30
C GLY A 56 3.55 -12.37 12.07
N ASN A 57 4.23 -11.73 11.12
CA ASN A 57 3.83 -10.41 10.67
C ASN A 57 2.43 -10.51 10.05
N VAL A 58 1.47 -9.80 10.64
CA VAL A 58 0.08 -9.76 10.17
C VAL A 58 0.00 -8.77 9.01
N PHE A 59 -0.20 -9.31 7.82
CA PHE A 59 -0.36 -8.56 6.59
C PHE A 59 -1.84 -8.33 6.32
N HIS A 60 -2.27 -7.08 6.46
CA HIS A 60 -3.62 -6.66 6.09
C HIS A 60 -3.61 -6.17 4.64
N GLN A 61 -4.40 -6.83 3.79
CA GLN A 61 -4.63 -6.42 2.42
C GLN A 61 -6.13 -6.38 2.12
N VAL A 62 -6.56 -5.38 1.34
CA VAL A 62 -7.93 -5.33 0.80
C VAL A 62 -8.10 -6.48 -0.21
N ASN A 63 -9.26 -7.15 -0.18
CA ASN A 63 -9.56 -8.23 -1.11
C ASN A 63 -9.65 -7.69 -2.54
N SER A 64 -8.58 -7.89 -3.32
CA SER A 64 -8.59 -7.71 -4.77
C SER A 64 -8.28 -9.05 -5.44
N ARG A 65 -8.73 -9.26 -6.67
CA ARG A 65 -8.56 -10.55 -7.38
C ARG A 65 -7.10 -11.05 -7.42
N PRO A 66 -6.07 -10.19 -7.62
CA PRO A 66 -4.67 -10.60 -7.53
C PRO A 66 -4.28 -11.08 -6.14
N ASN A 67 -4.75 -10.38 -5.10
CA ASN A 67 -4.42 -10.63 -3.69
C ASN A 67 -4.96 -11.97 -3.18
N THR A 68 -6.09 -12.43 -3.74
CA THR A 68 -6.72 -13.71 -3.39
C THR A 68 -6.22 -14.88 -4.23
N SER A 69 -5.33 -14.65 -5.19
CA SER A 69 -4.83 -15.72 -6.06
C SER A 69 -4.06 -16.78 -5.27
N VAL A 70 -4.14 -18.03 -5.73
CA VAL A 70 -3.43 -19.16 -5.11
C VAL A 70 -1.92 -18.92 -5.09
N VAL A 71 -1.38 -18.33 -6.16
CA VAL A 71 0.05 -18.00 -6.31
C VAL A 71 0.48 -16.99 -5.24
N THR A 72 -0.30 -15.94 -5.03
CA THR A 72 -0.03 -14.92 -4.00
C THR A 72 -0.10 -15.52 -2.60
N ARG A 73 -1.09 -16.36 -2.30
CA ARG A 73 -1.19 -17.05 -1.00
C ARG A 73 0.01 -17.95 -0.74
N GLN A 74 0.44 -18.73 -1.73
CA GLN A 74 1.63 -19.57 -1.61
C GLN A 74 2.89 -18.74 -1.38
N LYS A 75 3.01 -17.58 -2.03
CA LYS A 75 4.13 -16.66 -1.85
C LYS A 75 4.17 -16.10 -0.43
N LEU A 76 3.03 -15.65 0.10
CA LEU A 76 2.92 -15.11 1.47
C LEU A 76 3.27 -16.17 2.53
N LEU A 77 2.83 -17.42 2.32
CA LEU A 77 3.21 -18.56 3.17
C LEU A 77 4.72 -18.83 3.12
N LYS A 78 5.35 -18.80 1.93
CA LYS A 78 6.81 -18.97 1.79
C LYS A 78 7.59 -17.86 2.47
N ILE A 79 7.05 -16.65 2.49
CA ILE A 79 7.67 -15.51 3.19
C ILE A 79 7.47 -15.62 4.71
N GLY A 80 6.46 -16.36 5.18
CA GLY A 80 6.13 -16.53 6.58
C GLY A 80 5.25 -15.43 7.15
N TRP A 81 4.49 -14.73 6.29
CA TRP A 81 3.55 -13.70 6.71
C TRP A 81 2.15 -14.28 6.87
N GLU A 82 1.48 -13.89 7.95
CA GLU A 82 0.09 -14.25 8.20
C GLU A 82 -0.81 -13.25 7.49
N VAL A 83 -1.70 -13.75 6.63
CA VAL A 83 -2.60 -12.88 5.86
C VAL A 83 -3.89 -12.71 6.63
N LEU A 84 -4.16 -11.48 7.07
CA LEU A 84 -5.48 -11.14 7.60
C LEU A 84 -6.41 -10.96 6.40
N MET A 85 -7.22 -11.98 6.14
CA MET A 85 -8.23 -11.91 5.09
C MET A 85 -9.38 -11.02 5.54
N HIS A 86 -9.69 -10.00 4.74
CA HIS A 86 -10.92 -9.25 4.94
C HIS A 86 -12.12 -10.12 4.52
N PRO A 87 -13.30 -9.99 5.14
CA PRO A 87 -14.49 -10.64 4.63
C PRO A 87 -14.86 -10.06 3.25
N PRO A 88 -15.24 -10.88 2.25
CA PRO A 88 -15.84 -10.36 1.03
C PRO A 88 -17.13 -9.62 1.39
N TYR A 89 -17.31 -8.40 0.87
CA TYR A 89 -18.46 -7.50 1.14
C TYR A 89 -18.55 -6.96 2.57
N SER A 90 -17.45 -6.91 3.32
CA SER A 90 -17.43 -6.07 4.52
C SER A 90 -17.61 -4.61 4.11
N LEU A 91 -18.60 -3.96 4.74
CA LEU A 91 -18.87 -2.52 4.59
C LEU A 91 -17.84 -1.68 5.33
N ASP A 92 -16.97 -2.31 6.13
CA ASP A 92 -15.93 -1.64 6.89
C ASP A 92 -14.78 -1.25 5.94
N PRO A 93 -14.52 0.04 5.73
CA PRO A 93 -13.42 0.50 4.90
C PRO A 93 -12.09 0.04 5.52
N ALA A 94 -11.16 -0.43 4.70
CA ALA A 94 -9.86 -0.80 5.22
C ALA A 94 -9.19 0.45 5.85
N PRO A 95 -8.31 0.29 6.85
CA PRO A 95 -7.61 1.42 7.46
C PRO A 95 -6.91 2.32 6.43
N SER A 96 -6.44 1.74 5.32
CA SER A 96 -5.89 2.49 4.17
C SER A 96 -6.91 3.41 3.50
N ASP A 97 -8.16 2.98 3.37
CA ASP A 97 -9.20 3.72 2.66
C ASP A 97 -9.59 4.98 3.44
N TYR A 98 -9.72 4.89 4.76
CA TYR A 98 -10.08 6.01 5.61
C TYR A 98 -8.91 6.95 5.93
N HIS A 99 -7.72 6.43 6.21
CA HIS A 99 -6.61 7.28 6.66
C HIS A 99 -5.74 7.80 5.51
N LEU A 100 -5.37 6.90 4.59
CA LEU A 100 -4.39 7.21 3.56
C LEU A 100 -5.07 7.75 2.30
N PHE A 101 -6.01 6.99 1.74
CA PHE A 101 -6.67 7.36 0.48
C PHE A 101 -7.58 8.57 0.64
N LEU A 102 -8.28 8.72 1.77
CA LEU A 102 -9.05 9.92 2.05
C LEU A 102 -8.17 11.17 2.14
N ALA A 103 -7.05 11.09 2.86
CA ALA A 103 -6.09 12.18 2.96
C ALA A 103 -5.50 12.56 1.59
N LEU A 104 -5.18 11.55 0.78
CA LEU A 104 -4.72 11.74 -0.59
C LEU A 104 -5.80 12.38 -1.45
N GLN A 105 -7.05 11.95 -1.33
CA GLN A 105 -8.17 12.50 -2.08
C GLN A 105 -8.36 13.99 -1.78
N TYR A 106 -8.36 14.38 -0.50
CA TYR A 106 -8.44 15.80 -0.11
C TYR A 106 -7.24 16.62 -0.60
N PHE A 107 -6.03 16.06 -0.57
CA PHE A 107 -4.85 16.77 -1.05
C PHE A 107 -4.84 16.94 -2.57
N LEU A 108 -5.41 15.99 -3.30
CA LEU A 108 -5.43 15.95 -4.77
C LEU A 108 -6.69 16.59 -5.37
N SER A 109 -7.77 16.78 -4.62
CA SER A 109 -9.06 17.25 -5.13
C SER A 109 -9.01 18.64 -5.78
N ASP A 110 -8.10 19.51 -5.34
CA ASP A 110 -7.93 20.86 -5.90
C ASP A 110 -6.79 20.94 -6.94
N LYS A 111 -6.08 19.83 -7.18
CA LYS A 111 -4.81 19.82 -7.93
C LYS A 111 -4.98 19.20 -9.32
N LYS A 112 -4.66 19.96 -10.36
CA LYS A 112 -4.45 19.41 -11.71
C LYS A 112 -3.08 18.74 -11.77
N LEU A 113 -3.07 17.44 -12.08
CA LEU A 113 -1.86 16.64 -12.25
C LEU A 113 -1.53 16.58 -13.74
N GLY A 114 -0.40 17.16 -14.13
CA GLY A 114 -0.01 17.30 -15.54
C GLY A 114 0.70 16.07 -16.12
N SER A 115 1.37 15.30 -15.26
CA SER A 115 2.13 14.11 -15.66
C SER A 115 2.20 13.09 -14.52
N ARG A 116 2.71 11.90 -14.81
CA ARG A 116 2.94 10.85 -13.80
C ARG A 116 3.92 11.36 -12.74
N GLU A 117 5.02 11.95 -13.16
CA GLU A 117 6.09 12.43 -12.29
C GLU A 117 5.58 13.53 -11.34
N ASP A 118 4.67 14.37 -11.82
CA ASP A 118 3.97 15.37 -10.99
C ASP A 118 3.04 14.71 -9.96
N CYS A 119 2.34 13.62 -10.33
CA CYS A 119 1.59 12.81 -9.36
C CYS A 119 2.53 12.23 -8.29
N GLU A 120 3.63 11.61 -8.70
CA GLU A 120 4.57 10.93 -7.79
C GLU A 120 5.20 11.94 -6.83
N THR A 121 5.68 13.08 -7.34
CA THR A 121 6.30 14.14 -6.54
C THR A 121 5.32 14.71 -5.52
N ARG A 122 4.07 14.97 -5.91
CA ARG A 122 3.04 15.50 -5.00
C ARG A 122 2.61 14.49 -3.95
N LEU A 123 2.56 13.21 -4.30
CA LEU A 123 2.27 12.13 -3.34
C LEU A 123 3.39 12.05 -2.31
N LEU A 124 4.65 12.13 -2.73
CA LEU A 124 5.80 12.17 -1.82
C LEU A 124 5.77 13.40 -0.91
N GLN A 125 5.40 14.57 -1.43
CA GLN A 125 5.20 15.75 -0.62
C GLN A 125 4.11 15.55 0.43
N CYS A 126 2.97 14.96 0.07
CA CYS A 126 1.89 14.67 1.02
C CYS A 126 2.35 13.72 2.14
N PHE A 127 3.16 12.72 1.79
CA PHE A 127 3.73 11.78 2.76
C PHE A 127 4.81 12.41 3.65
N ALA A 128 5.59 13.35 3.12
CA ALA A 128 6.60 14.08 3.89
C ALA A 128 5.98 15.13 4.83
N ASP A 129 4.94 15.83 4.38
CA ASP A 129 4.21 16.85 5.14
C ASP A 129 3.43 16.22 6.31
N LYS A 130 2.90 15.01 6.10
CA LYS A 130 2.34 14.17 7.16
C LYS A 130 3.45 13.35 7.83
N GLY A 131 4.31 14.03 8.60
CA GLY A 131 5.36 13.38 9.38
C GLY A 131 4.85 12.23 10.28
N PRO A 132 5.75 11.36 10.80
CA PRO A 132 5.41 10.07 11.45
C PRO A 132 4.59 10.17 12.75
N LYS A 133 4.16 11.37 13.16
CA LYS A 133 3.41 11.62 14.41
C LYS A 133 1.99 12.15 14.21
N THR A 134 1.54 12.41 12.99
CA THR A 134 0.24 13.08 12.78
C THR A 134 -0.91 12.11 12.47
N SER A 135 -0.69 10.80 12.40
CA SER A 135 -1.78 9.85 12.06
C SER A 135 -2.63 9.36 13.24
N MET A 136 -2.42 9.84 14.48
CA MET A 136 -3.04 9.20 15.65
C MET A 136 -3.71 10.10 16.70
N ARG A 137 -3.89 11.41 16.47
CA ARG A 137 -4.42 12.29 17.54
C ARG A 137 -5.73 13.05 17.33
N GLU A 138 -6.42 12.87 16.21
CA GLU A 138 -7.71 13.57 15.99
C GLU A 138 -8.87 12.63 15.61
N ALA A 139 -8.91 11.42 16.19
CA ALA A 139 -10.07 10.54 16.07
C ALA A 139 -10.26 9.65 17.32
N LEU A 140 -10.32 10.26 18.50
CA LEU A 140 -11.10 9.75 19.63
C LEU A 140 -12.23 10.73 19.89
#